data_AF-A5KUZ7-F1
#
_entry.id   AF-A5KUZ7-F1
#
_cell.length_a   1.000
_cell.length_b   1.000
_cell.length_c   1.000
_cell.angle_alpha   90.00
_cell.angle_beta   90.00
_cell.angle_gamma   90.00
#
_symmetry.space_group_name_H-M   'P 1'
#
loop_
_entity.id
_entity.type
_entity.pdbx_description
1 polymer ?
#
loop_
_entity_poly.entity_id
_entity_poly.type
_entity_poly.pdbx_seq_one_letter_code
_entity_poly.pdbx_strand_id
1 'polypeptide(L)' 'MLKIKIDLHKEQLSWVAEIRQLNSDILHRHILPKLQHNSYLIDFEFNERDSIGTIVSRNGNTLGHFTLL' A
#
# COMPACT_ATOMS: atom_id res chain seq x y z
N MET A 1 -10.81 -10.67 10.26
CA MET A 1 -9.49 -10.21 9.78
C MET A 1 -9.58 -10.06 8.27
N LEU A 2 -8.98 -9.01 7.73
CA LEU A 2 -8.95 -8.73 6.30
C LEU A 2 -7.62 -9.20 5.72
N LYS A 3 -7.60 -9.58 4.45
CA LYS A 3 -6.36 -9.85 3.71
C LYS A 3 -6.19 -8.78 2.64
N ILE A 4 -4.99 -8.24 2.54
CA ILE A 4 -4.63 -7.33 1.46
C ILE A 4 -3.45 -7.90 0.68
N LYS A 5 -3.51 -7.83 -0.65
CA LYS A 5 -2.34 -7.97 -1.50
C LYS A 5 -1.74 -6.59 -1.70
N ILE A 6 -0.42 -6.48 -1.61
CA ILE A 6 0.32 -5.25 -1.88
C ILE A 6 1.29 -5.54 -3.02
N ASP A 7 1.31 -4.66 -4.01
CA ASP A 7 2.18 -4.70 -5.18
C ASP A 7 2.92 -3.37 -5.31
N LEU A 8 4.24 -3.37 -5.06
CA LEU A 8 5.12 -2.21 -5.22
C LEU A 8 5.87 -2.32 -6.55
N HIS A 9 5.59 -1.39 -7.46
CA HIS A 9 6.04 -1.49 -8.85
C HIS A 9 7.53 -1.22 -9.02
N LYS A 10 8.07 -0.20 -8.33
CA LYS A 10 9.50 0.17 -8.45
C LYS A 10 10.40 -0.86 -7.77
N GLU A 11 9.94 -1.39 -6.66
CA GLU A 11 10.64 -2.37 -5.82
C GLU A 11 10.51 -3.80 -6.37
N GLN A 12 9.65 -4.02 -7.39
CA GLN A 12 9.30 -5.34 -7.93
C GLN A 12 8.93 -6.33 -6.81
N LEU A 13 8.16 -5.84 -5.83
CA LEU A 13 7.88 -6.56 -4.60
C LEU A 13 6.38 -6.70 -4.39
N SER A 14 5.95 -7.93 -4.14
CA SER A 14 4.55 -8.23 -3.86
C SER A 14 4.42 -9.16 -2.66
N TRP A 15 3.42 -8.92 -1.82
CA TRP A 15 3.10 -9.82 -0.70
C TRP A 15 1.65 -9.69 -0.26
N VAL A 16 1.18 -10.67 0.51
CA VAL A 16 -0.11 -10.62 1.18
C VAL A 16 0.11 -10.35 2.66
N ALA A 17 -0.72 -9.50 3.25
CA ALA A 17 -0.72 -9.20 4.67
C ALA A 17 -2.12 -9.38 5.27
N GLU A 18 -2.17 -9.86 6.51
CA GLU A 18 -3.40 -9.87 7.31
C GLU A 18 -3.48 -8.59 8.14
N ILE A 19 -4.60 -7.88 8.03
CA ILE A 19 -4.85 -6.62 8.74
C ILE A 19 -6.15 -6.71 9.53
N ARG A 20 -6.22 -5.95 10.63
CA ARG A 20 -7.44 -5.87 11.46
C ARG A 20 -8.48 -4.90 10.87
N GLN A 21 -8.01 -3.86 10.22
CA GLN A 21 -8.81 -2.78 9.64
C GLN A 21 -8.02 -2.16 8.48
N LEU A 22 -8.73 -1.62 7.49
CA LEU A 22 -8.12 -0.87 6.40
C LEU A 22 -8.02 0.60 6.82
N ASN A 23 -6.82 1.03 7.23
CA ASN A 23 -6.52 2.43 7.51
C ASN A 23 -5.05 2.74 7.16
N SER A 24 -4.74 4.03 7.01
CA SER A 24 -3.40 4.50 6.61
C SER A 24 -2.31 4.06 7.58
N ASP A 25 -2.54 4.14 8.90
CA ASP A 25 -1.55 3.74 9.92
C ASP A 25 -1.13 2.28 9.78
N ILE A 26 -2.08 1.38 9.53
CA ILE A 26 -1.81 -0.04 9.32
C ILE A 26 -1.09 -0.24 7.99
N LEU A 27 -1.55 0.40 6.91
CA LEU A 27 -0.90 0.31 5.61
C LEU A 27 0.58 0.76 5.69
N HIS A 28 0.86 1.88 6.38
CA HIS A 28 2.22 2.35 6.63
C HIS A 28 3.08 1.29 7.32
N ARG A 29 2.58 0.64 8.38
CA ARG A 29 3.34 -0.40 9.11
C ARG A 29 3.70 -1.61 8.24
N HIS A 30 2.87 -1.94 7.25
CA HIS A 30 3.14 -3.05 6.34
C HIS A 30 4.06 -2.65 5.18
N ILE A 31 3.97 -1.41 4.69
CA ILE A 31 4.62 -0.97 3.46
C ILE A 31 5.98 -0.31 3.73
N LEU A 32 6.05 0.61 4.70
CA LEU A 32 7.28 1.39 4.98
C LEU A 32 8.53 0.52 5.22
N PRO A 33 8.48 -0.59 5.97
CA PRO A 33 9.67 -1.41 6.20
C PRO A 33 10.23 -2.08 4.94
N LYS A 34 9.44 -2.14 3.85
CA LYS A 34 9.80 -2.81 2.61
C LYS A 34 10.14 -1.84 1.48
N LEU A 35 9.92 -0.54 1.67
CA LEU A 35 10.34 0.48 0.71
C LEU A 35 11.87 0.63 0.76
N GLN A 36 12.51 0.49 -0.39
CA GLN A 36 13.97 0.60 -0.52
C GLN A 36 14.46 2.04 -0.73
N HIS A 37 13.53 2.98 -0.96
CA HIS A 37 13.83 4.39 -1.20
C HIS A 37 13.49 5.25 0.02
N ASN A 38 14.23 6.36 0.22
CA ASN A 38 14.00 7.37 1.27
C ASN A 38 12.63 8.10 1.19
N SER A 39 11.68 7.61 0.39
CA SER A 39 10.32 8.13 0.32
C SER A 39 9.50 7.56 1.48
N TYR A 40 9.79 8.06 2.69
CA TYR A 40 8.97 7.76 3.89
C TYR A 40 7.64 8.53 3.89
N LEU A 41 7.46 9.45 2.92
CA LEU A 41 6.26 10.25 2.74
C LEU A 41 5.45 9.65 1.59
N ILE A 42 4.59 8.69 1.97
CA ILE A 42 3.61 8.05 1.09
C ILE A 42 2.21 8.37 1.62
N ASP A 43 1.24 8.41 0.72
CA ASP A 43 -0.18 8.52 1.04
C ASP A 43 -0.95 7.41 0.33
N PHE A 44 -2.24 7.26 0.67
CA PHE A 44 -3.10 6.21 0.16
C PHE A 44 -4.42 6.77 -0.34
N GLU A 45 -4.85 6.29 -1.50
CA GLU A 45 -6.19 6.50 -2.03
C GLU A 45 -6.89 5.15 -2.11
N PHE A 46 -8.16 5.07 -1.74
CA PHE A 46 -8.91 3.82 -1.79
C PHE A 46 -10.20 3.98 -2.57
N ASN A 47 -10.41 3.07 -3.53
CA ASN A 47 -11.65 2.95 -4.27
C ASN A 47 -12.42 1.74 -3.73
N GLU A 48 -13.49 2.02 -2.99
CA GLU A 48 -14.33 0.99 -2.36
C GLU A 48 -15.03 0.09 -3.37
N ARG A 49 -15.39 0.62 -4.55
CA ARG A 49 -16.11 -0.13 -5.60
C ARG A 49 -15.28 -1.28 -6.12
N ASP A 50 -14.00 -0.99 -6.40
CA ASP A 50 -13.08 -1.95 -7.00
C ASP A 50 -12.23 -2.68 -5.95
N SER A 51 -12.36 -2.29 -4.68
CA SER A 51 -11.56 -2.84 -3.57
C SER A 51 -10.05 -2.71 -3.80
N ILE A 52 -9.64 -1.68 -4.52
CA ILE A 52 -8.26 -1.37 -4.87
C ILE A 52 -7.91 0.00 -4.30
N GLY A 53 -6.71 0.11 -3.74
CA GLY A 53 -6.12 1.38 -3.39
C GLY A 53 -4.77 1.60 -4.05
N THR A 54 -4.44 2.87 -4.20
CA THR A 54 -3.21 3.36 -4.81
C THR A 54 -2.28 3.84 -3.71
N ILE A 55 -1.01 3.46 -3.82
CA ILE A 55 0.07 3.95 -2.95
C ILE A 55 0.76 5.07 -3.73
N VAL A 56 0.71 6.29 -3.21
CA VAL A 56 1.30 7.46 -3.86
C VAL A 56 2.43 8.03 -3.03
N SER A 57 3.46 8.56 -3.68
CA SER A 57 4.49 9.36 -3.01
C SER A 57 4.00 10.80 -2.80
N ARG A 58 4.66 11.55 -1.92
CA ARG A 58 4.42 12.99 -1.73
C ARG A 58 4.38 13.81 -3.02
N ASN A 59 5.11 13.39 -4.05
CA ASN A 59 5.19 14.09 -5.33
C ASN A 59 4.07 13.69 -6.30
N GLY A 60 3.09 12.90 -5.86
CA GLY A 60 1.98 12.41 -6.68
C GLY A 60 2.32 11.20 -7.55
N ASN A 61 3.54 10.67 -7.49
CA ASN A 61 3.88 9.47 -8.26
C ASN A 61 3.30 8.21 -7.61
N THR A 62 2.65 7.37 -8.42
CA THR A 62 2.24 6.01 -8.01
C THR A 62 3.46 5.15 -7.71
N LEU A 63 3.49 4.54 -6.54
CA LEU A 63 4.49 3.58 -6.09
C LEU A 63 4.01 2.14 -6.27
N GLY A 64 2.69 1.93 -6.20
CA GLY A 64 2.10 0.62 -6.27
C GLY A 64 0.61 0.63 -5.93
N HIS A 65 0.07 -0.54 -5.70
CA HIS A 65 -1.34 -0.76 -5.36
C HIS A 65 -1.48 -1.70 -4.17
N PHE A 66 -2.62 -1.61 -3.49
CA PHE A 66 -3.08 -2.65 -2.60
C PHE A 66 -4.51 -3.08 -2.98
N THR A 67 -4.83 -4.35 -2.79
CA THR A 67 -6.13 -4.93 -3.13
C THR A 67 -6.67 -5.71 -1.95
N LEU A 68 -7.91 -5.47 -1.56
CA LEU A 68 -8.61 -6.28 -0.57
C LEU A 68 -8.98 -7.64 -1.20
N LEU A 69 -8.67 -8.73 -0.50
CA LEU A 69 -8.92 -10.11 -0.93
C LEU A 69 -10.15 -10.72 -0.24
#